data_AF-W8ZPT9-F1
#
_entry.id   AF-W8ZPT9-F1
#
_cell.length_a   1.000
_cell.length_b   1.000
_cell.length_c   1.000
_cell.angle_alpha   90.00
_cell.angle_beta   90.00
_cell.angle_gamma   90.00
#
_symmetry.space_group_name_H-M   'P 1'
#
loop_
_entity.id
_entity.type
_entity.pdbx_description
1 polymer ?
#
loop_
_entity_poly.entity_id
_entity_poly.type
_entity_poly.pdbx_seq_one_letter_code
_entity_poly.pdbx_strand_id
1 'polypeptide(L)'
;MTAMKQVAMAVSRSLQAEFPGVPVINGEEPGGGPPAAGAYFQVRLLAGSRQHQLGGRYRQSDTLLVAHRPAVGALAATPADSLYRLLDLVMLPDGTAARGSGISHELVDGMLYAKAAYVSYGGVQQEPGIMMHKLMEEVEPIGPTNEGRKRHA
;
A
#
# COMPACT_ATOMS: atom_id res chain seq x y z
N MET A 1 -10.33 10.55 0.58
CA MET A 1 -8.98 10.12 1.02
C MET A 1 -8.48 9.07 0.03
N THR A 2 -7.49 9.40 -0.79
CA THR A 2 -6.88 8.43 -1.72
C THR A 2 -6.11 7.41 -0.91
N ALA A 3 -6.42 6.11 -1.05
CA ALA A 3 -5.72 5.06 -0.34
C ALA A 3 -4.22 5.08 -0.71
N MET A 4 -3.36 5.39 0.27
CA MET A 4 -1.91 5.38 0.07
C MET A 4 -1.41 3.94 -0.09
N LYS A 5 -0.53 3.71 -1.07
CA LYS A 5 0.02 2.36 -1.31
C LYS A 5 0.96 1.94 -0.17
N GLN A 6 1.02 0.64 0.10
CA GLN A 6 1.76 0.05 1.24
C GLN A 6 3.24 0.46 1.29
N VAL A 7 3.92 0.54 0.14
CA VAL A 7 5.34 0.92 0.09
C VAL A 7 5.53 2.38 0.49
N ALA A 8 4.65 3.29 0.05
CA ALA A 8 4.72 4.69 0.45
C ALA A 8 4.50 4.84 1.96
N MET A 9 3.57 4.08 2.55
CA MET A 9 3.40 4.03 4.01
C MET A 9 4.63 3.51 4.73
N ALA A 10 5.29 2.50 4.18
CA ALA A 10 6.52 1.96 4.76
C ALA A 10 7.65 3.00 4.74
N VAL A 11 7.89 3.65 3.60
CA VAL A 11 8.90 4.72 3.46
C VAL A 11 8.60 5.87 4.43
N SER A 12 7.36 6.34 4.50
CA SER A 12 7.01 7.45 5.40
C SER A 12 7.23 7.11 6.88
N ARG A 13 6.93 5.87 7.30
CA ARG A 13 7.22 5.41 8.66
C ARG A 13 8.72 5.31 8.91
N SER A 14 9.49 4.78 7.96
CA SER A 14 10.96 4.72 8.09
C SER A 14 11.57 6.12 8.21
N LEU A 15 11.06 7.09 7.46
CA LEU A 15 11.52 8.49 7.54
C LEU A 15 11.21 9.10 8.91
N GLN A 16 10.01 8.86 9.44
CA GLN A 16 9.63 9.33 10.77
C GLN A 16 10.49 8.71 11.89
N ALA A 17 10.88 7.45 11.73
CA ALA A 17 11.72 6.75 12.70
C ALA A 17 13.18 7.22 12.67
N GLU A 18 13.75 7.42 11.48
CA GLU A 18 15.14 7.86 11.29
C GLU A 18 15.31 9.36 11.61
N PHE A 19 14.31 10.18 11.31
CA PHE A 19 14.33 11.63 11.49
C PHE A 19 13.19 12.09 12.42
N PRO A 20 13.24 11.72 13.71
CA PRO A 20 12.23 12.13 14.66
C PRO A 20 12.20 13.66 14.76
N GLY A 21 11.03 14.26 14.51
CA GLY A 21 10.83 15.71 14.54
C GLY A 21 10.85 16.39 13.17
N VAL A 22 11.16 15.68 12.08
CA VAL A 22 10.97 16.20 10.72
C VAL A 22 9.59 15.75 10.20
N PRO A 23 8.67 16.67 9.87
CA PRO A 23 7.38 16.32 9.28
C PRO A 23 7.53 15.52 7.99
N VAL A 24 6.68 14.49 7.82
CA VAL A 24 6.60 13.69 6.59
C VAL A 24 5.21 13.86 5.99
N ILE A 25 5.18 14.42 4.78
CA ILE A 25 3.97 14.75 4.02
C ILE A 25 3.78 13.69 2.93
N ASN A 26 2.55 13.22 2.74
CA ASN A 26 2.23 12.17 1.78
C ASN A 26 1.39 12.73 0.61
N GLY A 27 1.81 12.45 -0.63
CA GLY A 27 1.12 12.88 -1.84
C GLY A 27 1.42 14.31 -2.28
N GLU A 28 0.66 14.78 -3.27
CA GLU A 28 0.51 16.20 -3.57
C GLU A 28 -0.62 16.72 -2.69
N GLU A 29 -0.35 17.67 -1.80
CA GLU A 29 -1.43 18.27 -1.02
C GLU A 29 -2.39 19.03 -1.97
N PRO A 30 -3.70 18.75 -1.93
CA PRO A 30 -4.67 19.60 -2.58
C PRO A 30 -4.84 20.87 -1.73
N GLY A 31 -4.16 21.95 -2.10
CA GLY A 31 -4.37 23.29 -1.55
C GLY A 31 -3.57 23.64 -0.28
N GLY A 32 -2.81 22.70 0.29
CA GLY A 32 -1.73 22.99 1.23
C GLY A 32 -0.42 22.98 0.46
N GLY A 33 0.30 24.09 0.40
CA GLY A 33 1.69 24.02 -0.05
C GLY A 33 2.51 23.34 1.05
N PRO A 34 3.69 22.77 0.73
CA PRO A 34 4.62 22.38 1.77
C PRO A 34 4.85 23.52 2.78
N PRO A 35 5.14 23.21 4.06
CA PRO A 35 5.37 24.21 5.09
C PRO A 35 6.31 25.31 4.60
N ALA A 36 5.88 26.57 4.75
CA ALA A 36 6.66 27.73 4.30
C ALA A 36 8.03 27.84 5.02
N ALA A 37 8.14 27.25 6.21
CA ALA A 37 9.33 27.24 7.04
C ALA A 37 9.57 25.86 7.65
N GLY A 38 10.85 25.53 7.87
CA GLY A 38 11.29 24.29 8.51
C GLY A 38 11.69 23.19 7.52
N ALA A 39 12.36 22.16 8.06
CA ALA A 39 12.69 20.96 7.32
C ALA A 39 11.44 20.08 7.17
N TYR A 40 11.29 19.39 6.05
CA TYR A 40 10.26 18.36 5.87
C TYR A 40 10.68 17.31 4.83
N PHE A 41 10.01 16.18 4.86
CA PHE A 41 10.00 15.20 3.78
C PHE A 41 8.66 15.19 3.07
N GLN A 42 8.66 14.98 1.76
CA GLN A 42 7.48 14.71 0.97
C GLN A 42 7.66 13.38 0.25
N VAL A 43 6.71 12.45 0.44
CA VAL A 43 6.69 11.14 -0.21
C VAL A 43 5.58 11.13 -1.25
N ARG A 44 5.95 10.94 -2.52
CA ARG A 44 5.03 10.92 -3.66
C ARG A 44 5.13 9.59 -4.41
N LEU A 45 3.99 9.05 -4.79
CA LEU A 45 3.90 7.94 -5.73
C LEU A 45 3.91 8.50 -7.15
N LEU A 46 5.00 8.32 -7.88
CA LEU A 46 5.13 8.79 -9.27
C LEU A 46 4.40 7.88 -10.24
N ALA A 47 4.51 6.58 -10.01
CA ALA A 47 3.86 5.58 -10.83
C ALA A 47 3.56 4.36 -9.98
N GLY A 48 2.51 3.64 -10.33
CA GLY A 48 2.54 2.23 -9.99
C GLY A 48 1.38 1.43 -10.54
N SER A 49 1.67 0.17 -10.80
CA SER A 49 0.81 -0.78 -11.47
C SER A 49 0.55 -1.98 -10.57
N ARG A 50 -0.61 -2.59 -10.76
CA ARG A 50 -0.94 -3.90 -10.18
C ARG A 50 -1.19 -4.87 -11.31
N GLN A 51 -0.52 -6.02 -11.28
CA GLN A 51 -0.74 -7.10 -12.22
C GLN A 51 -1.25 -8.32 -11.48
N HIS A 52 -2.43 -8.81 -11.86
CA HIS A 52 -2.95 -10.07 -11.34
C HIS A 52 -2.05 -11.24 -11.76
N GLN A 53 -1.87 -12.17 -10.82
CA GLN A 53 -1.14 -13.41 -10.98
C GLN A 53 -2.12 -14.57 -10.72
N LEU A 54 -1.72 -15.78 -11.09
CA LEU A 54 -2.51 -16.99 -10.83
C LEU A 54 -2.81 -17.15 -9.33
N GLY A 55 -4.00 -17.66 -9.02
CA GLY A 55 -4.41 -17.98 -7.64
C GLY A 55 -4.71 -16.75 -6.77
N GLY A 56 -5.26 -15.68 -7.34
CA GLY A 56 -5.68 -14.49 -6.59
C GLY A 56 -4.52 -13.64 -6.06
N ARG A 57 -3.29 -13.93 -6.47
CA ARG A 57 -2.10 -13.17 -6.13
C ARG A 57 -1.98 -11.95 -7.03
N TYR A 58 -1.24 -10.94 -6.59
CA TYR A 58 -0.87 -9.84 -7.45
C TYR A 58 0.58 -9.42 -7.24
N ARG A 59 1.17 -8.90 -8.32
CA ARG A 59 2.44 -8.19 -8.32
C ARG A 59 2.15 -6.70 -8.34
N GLN A 60 2.65 -5.98 -7.34
CA GLN A 60 2.60 -4.53 -7.28
C GLN A 60 3.96 -3.98 -7.68
N SER A 61 3.97 -2.94 -8.51
CA SER A 61 5.19 -2.20 -8.85
C SER A 61 4.94 -0.73 -8.63
N ASP A 62 5.74 -0.11 -7.78
CA ASP A 62 5.59 1.29 -7.37
C ASP A 62 6.90 2.03 -7.56
N THR A 63 6.85 3.23 -8.13
CA THR A 63 7.98 4.16 -8.17
C THR A 63 7.65 5.34 -7.27
N LEU A 64 8.52 5.59 -6.30
CA LEU A 64 8.38 6.64 -5.31
C LEU A 64 9.41 7.74 -5.55
N LEU A 65 9.01 8.96 -5.19
CA LEU A 65 9.87 10.12 -5.03
C LEU A 65 9.80 10.56 -3.57
N VAL A 66 10.96 10.71 -2.94
CA VAL A 66 11.13 11.34 -1.64
C VAL A 66 11.84 12.67 -1.85
N ALA A 67 11.15 13.77 -1.61
CA ALA A 67 11.75 15.09 -1.59
C ALA A 67 12.06 15.50 -0.15
N HIS A 68 13.22 16.11 0.09
CA HIS A 68 13.61 16.64 1.38
C HIS A 68 14.00 18.11 1.25
N ARG A 69 13.28 18.97 1.98
CA ARG A 69 13.68 20.36 2.20
C ARG A 69 14.44 20.45 3.52
N PRO A 70 15.67 20.97 3.55
CA PRO A 70 16.36 21.28 4.80
C PRO A 70 15.80 22.55 5.45
N ALA A 71 16.04 22.74 6.74
CA ALA A 71 15.72 24.00 7.43
C ALA A 71 16.62 25.13 6.91
N VAL A 72 16.09 26.36 6.83
CA VAL A 72 16.85 27.54 6.39
C VAL A 72 18.03 27.77 7.34
N GLY A 73 19.23 27.93 6.78
CA GLY A 73 20.46 28.18 7.57
C GLY A 73 21.09 26.95 8.22
N ALA A 74 20.44 25.79 8.15
CA ALA A 74 21.09 24.52 8.49
C ALA A 74 21.94 24.05 7.30
N LEU A 75 23.19 23.64 7.55
CA LEU A 75 23.88 22.76 6.61
C LEU A 75 22.97 21.55 6.37
N ALA A 76 22.69 21.24 5.11
CA ALA A 76 21.75 20.22 4.66
C ALA A 76 22.05 18.85 5.28
N ALA A 77 21.58 18.60 6.51
CA ALA A 77 21.97 17.42 7.27
C ALA A 77 20.89 16.34 7.19
N THR A 78 20.44 16.04 5.97
CA THR A 78 20.08 14.67 5.65
C THR A 78 21.10 14.19 4.61
N PRO A 79 22.13 13.44 5.01
CA PRO A 79 23.07 12.86 4.06
C PRO A 79 22.29 12.01 3.06
N ALA A 80 22.58 12.16 1.77
CA ALA A 80 22.00 11.33 0.72
C ALA A 80 22.14 9.84 1.08
N ASP A 81 23.26 9.45 1.70
CA ASP A 81 23.54 8.09 2.19
C ASP A 81 22.48 7.55 3.16
N SER A 82 21.97 8.37 4.08
CA SER A 82 20.90 7.94 5.00
C SER A 82 19.60 7.66 4.25
N LEU A 83 19.26 8.52 3.27
CA LEU A 83 18.11 8.27 2.41
C LEU A 83 18.31 7.05 1.50
N TYR A 84 19.52 6.83 0.97
CA TYR A 84 19.83 5.63 0.21
C TYR A 84 19.61 4.36 1.03
N ARG A 85 20.16 4.31 2.25
CA ARG A 85 19.98 3.16 3.14
C ARG A 85 18.52 2.91 3.48
N LEU A 86 17.77 3.98 3.76
CA LEU A 86 16.34 3.88 4.05
C LEU A 86 15.55 3.36 2.85
N LEU A 87 15.88 3.83 1.64
CA LEU A 87 15.19 3.42 0.43
C LEU A 87 15.59 2.02 -0.06
N ASP A 88 16.78 1.53 0.30
CA ASP A 88 17.29 0.21 -0.10
C ASP A 88 16.41 -0.95 0.38
N LEU A 89 15.88 -0.86 1.60
CA LEU A 89 15.02 -1.89 2.17
C LEU A 89 13.99 -1.28 3.12
N VAL A 90 12.71 -1.50 2.85
CA VAL A 90 11.62 -1.04 3.71
C VAL A 90 10.75 -2.18 4.21
N MET A 91 10.32 -2.10 5.47
CA MET A 91 9.42 -3.06 6.08
C MET A 91 7.96 -2.66 5.82
N LEU A 92 7.24 -3.49 5.07
CA LEU A 92 5.84 -3.32 4.75
C LEU A 92 4.95 -3.59 5.98
N PRO A 93 3.72 -3.04 6.03
CA PRO A 93 2.80 -3.24 7.15
C PRO A 93 2.46 -4.71 7.45
N ASP A 94 2.58 -5.59 6.47
CA ASP A 94 2.34 -7.04 6.61
C ASP A 94 3.57 -7.81 7.14
N GLY A 95 4.63 -7.11 7.52
CA GLY A 95 5.88 -7.70 8.03
C GLY A 95 6.84 -8.18 6.95
N THR A 96 6.47 -8.09 5.67
CA THR A 96 7.38 -8.42 4.56
C THR A 96 8.34 -7.26 4.29
N ALA A 97 9.47 -7.54 3.64
CA ALA A 97 10.43 -6.53 3.22
C ALA A 97 10.31 -6.25 1.71
N ALA A 98 10.37 -4.98 1.32
CA ALA A 98 10.47 -4.56 -0.08
C ALA A 98 11.83 -3.93 -0.34
N ARG A 99 12.55 -4.48 -1.32
CA ARG A 99 13.86 -3.99 -1.76
C ARG A 99 13.67 -2.85 -2.76
N GLY A 100 14.32 -1.72 -2.51
CA GLY A 100 14.42 -0.61 -3.46
C GLY A 100 15.37 -0.94 -4.60
N SER A 101 15.06 -0.46 -5.79
CA SER A 101 15.86 -0.64 -7.00
C SER A 101 15.91 0.65 -7.81
N GLY A 102 16.97 0.81 -8.60
CA GLY A 102 17.18 2.02 -9.41
C GLY A 102 17.23 3.30 -8.57
N ILE A 103 17.80 3.22 -7.35
CA ILE A 103 17.82 4.35 -6.43
C ILE A 103 18.75 5.43 -6.97
N SER A 104 18.21 6.63 -7.14
CA SER A 104 18.95 7.80 -7.64
C SER A 104 18.57 9.02 -6.84
N HIS A 105 19.46 10.00 -6.71
CA HIS A 105 19.15 11.28 -6.11
C HIS A 105 19.66 12.45 -6.94
N GLU A 106 19.04 13.61 -6.75
CA GLU A 106 19.43 14.87 -7.34
C GLU A 106 19.21 16.01 -6.34
N LEU A 107 20.05 17.04 -6.40
CA LEU A 107 19.89 18.27 -5.64
C LEU A 107 19.47 19.38 -6.61
N VAL A 108 18.27 19.93 -6.41
CA VAL A 108 17.72 21.01 -7.24
C VAL A 108 17.25 22.12 -6.30
N ASP A 109 17.76 23.33 -6.48
CA ASP A 109 17.42 24.52 -5.68
C ASP A 109 17.48 24.29 -4.16
N GLY A 110 18.46 23.50 -3.70
CA GLY A 110 18.66 23.16 -2.29
C GLY A 110 17.68 22.12 -1.73
N MET A 111 16.82 21.53 -2.57
CA MET A 111 15.97 20.40 -2.23
C MET A 111 16.59 19.10 -2.76
N LEU A 112 16.62 18.07 -1.91
CA LEU A 112 17.07 16.73 -2.28
C LEU A 112 15.88 15.92 -2.78
N TYR A 113 16.01 15.34 -3.96
CA TYR A 113 15.02 14.47 -4.58
C TYR A 113 15.61 13.09 -4.75
N ALA A 114 15.10 12.10 -4.01
CA ALA A 114 15.50 10.70 -4.12
C ALA A 114 14.37 9.88 -4.75
N LYS A 115 14.69 9.09 -5.77
CA LYS A 115 13.75 8.21 -6.48
C LYS A 115 14.11 6.76 -6.23
N ALA A 116 13.12 5.90 -6.02
CA ALA A 116 13.31 4.46 -5.89
C ALA A 116 12.11 3.69 -6.46
N ALA A 117 12.38 2.53 -7.08
CA ALA A 117 11.37 1.60 -7.56
C ALA A 117 11.29 0.35 -6.68
N TYR A 118 10.08 -0.12 -6.43
CA TYR A 118 9.81 -1.27 -5.58
C TYR A 118 8.89 -2.26 -6.29
N VAL A 119 9.14 -3.53 -6.02
CA VAL A 119 8.24 -4.63 -6.39
C VAL A 119 7.84 -5.34 -5.11
N SER A 120 6.53 -5.46 -4.87
CA SER A 120 5.98 -6.25 -3.78
C SER A 120 4.92 -7.21 -4.30
N TYR A 121 4.62 -8.23 -3.49
CA TYR A 121 3.65 -9.26 -3.83
C TYR A 121 2.59 -9.30 -2.73
N GLY A 122 1.33 -9.38 -3.13
CA GLY A 122 0.20 -9.50 -2.20
C GLY A 122 -0.67 -10.71 -2.50
N GLY A 123 -1.32 -11.20 -1.44
CA GLY A 123 -2.22 -12.36 -1.46
C GLY A 123 -3.72 -12.00 -1.39
N VAL A 124 -4.53 -13.03 -1.62
CA VAL A 124 -5.95 -13.09 -1.99
C VAL A 124 -6.82 -11.97 -1.41
N GLN A 125 -7.38 -11.16 -2.31
CA GLN A 125 -8.57 -10.37 -2.05
C GLN A 125 -9.66 -11.33 -1.56
N GLN A 126 -10.03 -11.27 -0.26
CA GLN A 126 -11.22 -11.97 0.19
C GLN A 126 -12.38 -11.45 -0.69
N GLU A 127 -12.96 -12.33 -1.50
CA GLU A 127 -14.29 -12.08 -2.01
C GLU A 127 -15.17 -11.79 -0.78
N PRO A 128 -15.91 -10.67 -0.73
CA PRO A 128 -16.88 -10.49 0.33
C PRO A 128 -17.78 -11.72 0.27
N GLY A 129 -17.72 -12.53 1.34
CA GLY A 129 -18.29 -13.87 1.33
C GLY A 129 -19.69 -13.82 0.74
N ILE A 130 -19.91 -14.57 -0.34
CA ILE A 130 -21.25 -14.83 -0.83
C ILE A 130 -21.98 -15.45 0.37
N MET A 131 -22.81 -14.65 1.04
CA MET A 131 -23.69 -15.14 2.07
C MET A 131 -24.59 -16.17 1.40
N MET A 132 -24.26 -17.45 1.58
CA MET A 132 -25.17 -18.55 1.38
C MET A 132 -26.32 -18.37 2.37
N HIS A 133 -27.31 -17.55 2.03
CA HIS A 133 -28.60 -17.62 2.67
C HIS A 133 -29.14 -19.03 2.41
N LYS A 134 -29.21 -19.83 3.48
CA LYS A 134 -29.97 -21.08 3.50
C LYS A 134 -31.37 -20.81 2.94
N LEU A 135 -31.66 -21.31 1.75
CA LEU A 135 -33.03 -21.66 1.39
C LEU A 135 -33.40 -22.87 2.26
N MET A 136 -33.99 -22.60 3.43
CA MET A 136 -34.88 -23.57 4.06
C MET A 136 -36.17 -23.52 3.26
N GLU A 137 -36.28 -24.42 2.29
CA GLU A 137 -37.57 -24.71 1.67
C GLU A 137 -38.36 -25.52 2.71
N GLU A 138 -39.32 -24.88 3.37
CA GLU A 138 -40.36 -25.57 4.12
C GLU A 138 -41.17 -26.40 3.12
N VAL A 139 -40.85 -27.69 3.01
CA VAL A 139 -41.72 -28.64 2.32
C VAL A 139 -42.83 -29.01 3.30
N GLU A 140 -44.02 -28.46 3.09
CA GLU A 140 -45.21 -28.90 3.81
C GLU A 140 -45.45 -30.40 3.60
N PRO A 141 -45.79 -31.17 4.66
CA PRO A 141 -46.07 -32.59 4.51
C PRO A 141 -47.40 -32.79 3.78
N ILE A 142 -47.33 -33.27 2.54
CA ILE A 142 -48.49 -33.80 1.81
C ILE A 142 -48.96 -35.06 2.55
N GLY A 143 -50.19 -35.01 3.06
CA GLY A 143 -50.85 -36.09 3.82
C GLY A 143 -51.06 -37.38 3.02
N PRO A 144 -51.50 -38.47 3.69
CA PRO A 144 -51.47 -39.81 3.13
C PRO A 144 -52.55 -40.00 2.06
N THR A 145 -52.14 -40.34 0.83
CA THR A 145 -53.05 -40.89 -0.20
C THR A 145 -52.85 -42.39 -0.26
N ASN A 146 -53.72 -43.11 0.44
CA ASN A 146 -53.76 -44.57 0.44
C ASN A 146 -54.73 -45.02 -0.67
N GLU A 147 -54.26 -45.05 -1.92
CA GLU A 147 -54.95 -45.73 -3.01
C GLU A 147 -54.29 -47.08 -3.28
N GLY A 148 -55.05 -48.13 -3.02
CA GLY A 148 -54.61 -49.51 -3.10
C GLY A 148 -54.17 -49.91 -4.50
N ARG A 149 -53.17 -50.79 -4.56
CA ARG A 149 -52.90 -51.62 -5.72
C ARG A 149 -52.73 -53.07 -5.31
N LYS A 150 -53.79 -53.84 -5.58
CA LYS A 150 -53.79 -55.29 -5.63
C LYS A 150 -52.62 -55.81 -6.47
N ARG A 151 -52.03 -56.93 -6.01
CA ARG A 151 -51.24 -57.99 -6.70
C ARG A 151 -50.55 -58.77 -5.57
N HIS A 152 -50.52 -60.10 -5.46
CA HIS A 152 -50.75 -61.23 -6.36
C HIS A 152 -50.98 -62.49 -5.50
N ALA A 153 -51.52 -63.53 -6.16
CA ALA A 153 -51.55 -64.96 -5.81
C ALA A 153 -52.69 -65.43 -4.90
#